data_AF-A0A451C841-F1
#
_entry.id   AF-A0A451C841-F1
#
_cell.length_a   1.000
_cell.length_b   1.000
_cell.length_c   1.000
_cell.angle_alpha   90.00
_cell.angle_beta   90.00
_cell.angle_gamma   90.00
#
_symmetry.space_group_name_H-M   'P 1'
#
loop_
_entity.id
_entity.type
_entity.pdbx_description
1 polymer ?
#
loop_
_entity_poly.entity_id
_entity_poly.type
_entity_poly.pdbx_seq_one_letter_code
_entity_poly.pdbx_strand_id
1 'polypeptide(L)' 'MDPRSLPGKLARKETWAKCNMLATVSLERLDRVLVGKDRNGKRIYAVGSVTAEDLAAIRRGVMFALGMPLSTSA' A
#
# COMPACT_ATOMS: atom_id res chain seq x y z
N MET A 1 -0.51 -10.37 -2.02
CA MET A 1 -0.02 -9.11 -2.63
C MET A 1 1.34 -9.39 -3.22
N ASP A 2 1.68 -8.81 -4.38
CA ASP A 2 2.99 -9.02 -5.01
C ASP A 2 4.11 -8.46 -4.09
N PRO A 3 5.21 -9.19 -3.85
CA PRO A 3 6.33 -8.68 -3.05
C PRO A 3 6.89 -7.34 -3.54
N ARG A 4 6.79 -7.03 -4.84
CA ARG A 4 7.22 -5.76 -5.43
C ARG A 4 6.37 -4.57 -4.98
N SER A 5 5.15 -4.80 -4.51
CA SER A 5 4.27 -3.77 -3.97
C SER A 5 4.62 -3.34 -2.56
N LEU A 6 5.56 -4.01 -1.89
CA LEU A 6 5.88 -3.79 -0.48
C LEU A 6 7.35 -3.42 -0.27
N PRO A 7 7.66 -2.48 0.63
CA PRO A 7 9.03 -2.08 0.87
C PRO A 7 9.77 -3.01 1.85
N GLY A 8 11.06 -3.24 1.58
CA GLY A 8 12.01 -3.79 2.54
C GLY A 8 11.58 -5.12 3.17
N LYS A 9 11.49 -5.17 4.50
CA LYS A 9 11.15 -6.39 5.24
C LYS A 9 9.68 -6.80 5.10
N LEU A 10 8.79 -5.87 4.71
CA LEU A 10 7.37 -6.16 4.54
C LEU A 10 7.13 -7.10 3.36
N ALA A 11 7.93 -7.00 2.30
CA ALA A 11 7.90 -7.91 1.15
C ALA A 11 8.27 -9.36 1.48
N ARG A 12 8.89 -9.62 2.65
CA ARG A 12 9.32 -10.96 3.06
C ARG A 12 8.24 -11.75 3.80
N LYS A 13 7.09 -11.13 4.08
CA LYS A 13 5.97 -11.75 4.77
C LYS A 13 4.75 -11.71 3.89
N GLU A 14 3.94 -12.76 3.97
CA GLU A 14 2.63 -12.75 3.36
C GLU A 14 1.83 -11.56 3.91
N THR A 15 1.36 -10.72 3.00
CA THR A 15 0.72 -9.43 3.32
C THR A 15 -0.47 -9.22 2.38
N TRP A 16 -1.48 -8.55 2.90
CA TRP A 16 -2.80 -8.37 2.30
C TRP A 16 -3.29 -6.95 2.59
N ALA A 17 -4.01 -6.37 1.64
CA ALA A 17 -4.64 -5.06 1.80
C ALA A 17 -6.03 -5.22 2.41
N LYS A 18 -6.25 -4.63 3.58
CA LYS A 18 -7.53 -4.68 4.29
C LYS A 18 -8.50 -3.62 3.73
N CYS A 19 -9.18 -3.98 2.64
CA CYS A 19 -9.97 -3.04 1.85
C CYS A 19 -11.26 -2.53 2.52
N ASN A 20 -11.70 -3.15 3.62
CA ASN A 20 -12.89 -2.74 4.37
C ASN A 20 -12.60 -1.76 5.52
N MET A 21 -11.34 -1.38 5.73
CA MET A 21 -10.94 -0.45 6.78
C MET A 21 -10.44 0.85 6.15
N LEU A 22 -11.38 1.73 5.82
CA LEU A 22 -11.11 3.02 5.18
C LEU A 22 -11.11 4.13 6.23
N ALA A 23 -10.14 5.03 6.15
CA ALA A 23 -10.05 6.19 7.02
C ALA A 23 -9.49 7.39 6.26
N THR A 24 -10.13 8.55 6.43
CA THR A 24 -9.55 9.84 6.00
C THR A 24 -8.57 10.30 7.07
N VAL A 25 -7.34 10.61 6.65
CA VAL A 25 -6.26 11.03 7.56
C VAL A 25 -5.61 12.31 7.03
N SER A 26 -5.18 13.21 7.93
CA SER A 26 -4.34 14.34 7.55
C SER A 26 -2.93 13.85 7.17
N LEU A 27 -2.23 14.59 6.30
CA LEU A 27 -0.89 14.21 5.84
C LEU A 27 0.12 14.09 6.98
N GLU A 28 -0.02 14.90 8.03
CA GLU A 28 0.80 14.84 9.25
C GLU A 28 0.71 13.50 10.00
N ARG A 29 -0.35 12.71 9.80
CA ARG A 29 -0.48 11.37 10.38
C ARG A 29 0.20 10.28 9.56
N LEU A 30 0.64 10.60 8.34
CA LEU A 30 1.35 9.67 7.47
C LEU A 30 2.86 9.81 7.72
N ASP A 31 3.50 8.71 8.07
CA ASP A 31 4.96 8.61 8.11
C ASP A 31 5.44 7.75 6.93
N ARG A 32 6.69 7.98 6.50
CA ARG A 32 7.33 7.18 5.47
C ARG A 32 7.78 5.85 6.05
N VAL A 33 7.76 4.80 5.23
CA VAL A 33 8.19 3.47 5.67
C VAL A 33 9.72 3.42 5.80
N LEU A 34 10.22 3.30 7.02
CA LEU A 34 11.65 3.12 7.30
C LEU A 34 12.11 1.74 6.84
N VAL A 35 13.05 1.68 5.90
CA VAL A 35 13.60 0.42 5.37
C VAL A 35 14.96 0.06 5.96
N GLY A 36 15.66 1.03 6.55
CA GLY A 36 16.95 0.79 7.20
C GLY A 36 17.70 2.06 7.54
N LYS A 37 19.00 1.92 7.78
CA LYS A 37 19.95 3.01 7.96
C LYS A 37 21.17 2.78 7.06
N ASP A 38 21.79 3.85 6.60
CA ASP A 38 23.08 3.77 5.90
C ASP A 38 24.25 3.51 6.88
N ARG A 39 25.48 3.43 6.34
CA ARG A 39 26.70 3.20 7.12
C ARG A 39 26.99 4.29 8.16
N ASN A 40 26.44 5.49 7.99
CA ASN A 40 26.60 6.63 8.89
C ASN A 40 25.41 6.77 9.86
N GLY A 41 24.48 5.81 9.85
CA GLY A 41 23.30 5.81 10.72
C GLY A 41 22.13 6.67 10.21
N LYS A 42 22.22 7.25 9.01
CA LYS A 42 21.13 8.05 8.41
C LYS A 42 19.98 7.13 8.03
N ARG A 43 18.75 7.49 8.42
CA ARG A 43 17.52 6.73 8.09
C ARG A 43 17.24 6.76 6.59
N ILE A 44 16.93 5.59 6.03
CA ILE A 44 16.51 5.41 4.63
C ILE A 44 15.03 5.03 4.63
N TYR A 45 14.24 5.80 3.88
CA TYR A 45 12.81 5.62 3.75
C TYR A 45 12.45 5.12 2.35
N ALA A 46 11.46 4.24 2.27
CA ALA A 46 10.96 3.76 0.99
C ALA A 46 10.29 4.87 0.18
N VAL A 47 10.53 4.85 -1.13
CA VAL A 47 9.84 5.65 -2.13
C VAL A 47 9.38 4.70 -3.22
N GLY A 48 8.10 4.73 -3.58
CA GLY A 48 7.54 3.85 -4.59
C GLY A 48 6.02 3.77 -4.51
N SER A 49 5.45 2.95 -5.39
CA SER A 49 4.02 2.66 -5.44
C SER A 49 3.82 1.16 -5.54
N VAL A 50 2.64 0.70 -5.13
CA VAL A 50 2.21 -0.68 -5.40
C VAL A 50 2.15 -0.93 -6.90
N THR A 51 2.23 -2.20 -7.33
CA THR A 51 2.08 -2.55 -8.75
C THR A 51 0.70 -2.13 -9.28
N ALA A 52 0.59 -1.95 -10.60
CA ALA A 52 -0.67 -1.56 -11.23
C ALA A 52 -1.76 -2.61 -11.00
N GLU A 53 -1.39 -3.88 -11.01
CA GLU A 53 -2.27 -5.03 -10.80
C GLU A 53 -2.81 -5.06 -9.36
N ASP A 54 -1.93 -4.88 -8.37
CA ASP A 54 -2.33 -4.83 -6.96
C ASP A 54 -3.17 -3.57 -6.68
N LEU A 55 -2.83 -2.42 -7.28
CA LEU A 55 -3.64 -1.21 -7.14
C LEU A 55 -5.05 -1.40 -7.70
N ALA A 56 -5.18 -2.05 -8.86
CA ALA A 56 -6.47 -2.39 -9.43
C ALA A 56 -7.25 -3.34 -8.52
N ALA A 57 -6.60 -4.36 -7.95
CA ALA A 57 -7.23 -5.28 -7.00
C ALA A 57 -7.69 -4.58 -5.71
N ILE A 58 -6.87 -3.69 -5.14
CA ILE A 58 -7.21 -2.86 -3.98
C ILE A 58 -8.45 -2.02 -4.27
N ARG A 59 -8.46 -1.32 -5.42
CA ARG A 59 -9.61 -0.49 -5.83
C ARG A 59 -10.89 -1.32 -5.91
N ARG A 60 -10.84 -2.52 -6.50
CA ARG A 60 -12.00 -3.43 -6.55
C ARG A 60 -12.48 -3.82 -5.16
N GLY A 61 -11.57 -4.20 -4.26
CA GLY A 61 -11.91 -4.57 -2.89
C GLY A 61 -12.53 -3.41 -2.10
N VAL A 62 -12.02 -2.19 -2.29
CA VAL A 62 -12.55 -0.98 -1.66
C VAL A 62 -13.95 -0.66 -2.19
N MET A 63 -14.16 -0.69 -3.50
CA MET A 63 -15.47 -0.47 -4.12
C MET A 63 -16.51 -1.46 -3.60
N PHE A 64 -16.14 -2.75 -3.54
CA PHE A 64 -17.00 -3.79 -2.97
C PHE A 64 -17.35 -3.51 -1.50
N ALA A 65 -16.37 -3.15 -0.67
CA ALA A 65 -16.60 -2.83 0.74
C ALA A 65 -17.49 -1.59 0.94
N LEU A 66 -17.51 -0.66 -0.02
CA LEU A 66 -18.39 0.51 -0.04
C LEU A 66 -19.78 0.22 -0.64
N GLY A 67 -20.05 -1.02 -1.07
CA GLY A 67 -21.30 -1.37 -1.76
C GLY A 67 -21.43 -0.75 -3.15
N MET A 68 -20.32 -0.30 -3.74
CA MET A 68 -20.32 0.32 -5.06
C MET A 68 -20.07 -0.73 -6.15
N PRO A 69 -20.85 -0.72 -7.24
CA PRO A 69 -20.60 -1.60 -8.37
C PRO A 69 -19.27 -1.24 -9.02
N LEU A 70 -18.56 -2.26 -9.52
CA LEU A 70 -17.42 -2.05 -10.39
C LEU A 70 -17.92 -1.36 -11.67
N SER A 71 -17.55 -0.09 -11.86
CA SER A 71 -17.82 0.59 -13.13
C SER A 71 -16.94 -0.03 -14.21
N THR A 72 -17.50 -0.96 -14.96
CA THR A 72 -16.92 -1.42 -16.23
C THR A 72 -17.21 -0.35 -17.26
N SER A 73 -16.37 0.68 -17.33
CA SER A 73 -16.36 1.56 -18.49
C SER A 73 -15.77 0.75 -19.66
N ALA A 74 -16.61 0.53 -20.69
CA ALA A 74 -16.28 -0.16 -21.93
C ALA A 74 -15.30 0.64 -22.80
#